data_AF-A0A6V7Q7B3-F1
#
_entry.id   AF-A0A6V7Q7B3-F1
#
_cell.length_a   1.000
_cell.length_b   1.000
_cell.length_c   1.000
_cell.angle_alpha   90.00
_cell.angle_beta   90.00
_cell.angle_gamma   90.00
#
_symmetry.space_group_name_H-M   'P 1'
#
loop_
_entity.id
_entity.type
_entity.pdbx_description
1 polymer ?
#
loop_
_entity_poly.entity_id
_entity_poly.type
_entity_poly.pdbx_seq_one_letter_code
_entity_poly.pdbx_strand_id
1 'polypeptide(L)'
;MSNLSPLVSFLLGVAMAIACVFFYMSVDPWKRSVEISSWSKSGNSDSNVDGVNEAMFTHNSEVDHAQLAPKEMPQTKDLASLLKSAAMDDNTVILTEVNEAWATPNSLLDLFLESFRVGEHIEHLLDHLLIVAVDQKAFDRCNLVHSHCFLHKMGVNYSSEKVYMTKDYLEMMWSRNKFQQSILELGYNFLFTDVDIIWFRNPLRRIAITSHIAIASDFFVGDEDSLGNLPNAGLLYAKSCTKTVEFYKNWQLARERFPRKHEQHVFNKVKGEFAARFGVKIQFIDTAYCGGFCQLRNDLNKICTMHANCCVGLQRKLYDLRNIMEDWQKYKALTVEEKRKGDFHWRVPGKCIHAPRKHSTKGH
;
A
#
# COMPACT_ATOMS: atom_id res chain seq x y z
N MET A 1 -34.92 41.69 -13.39
CA MET A 1 -34.23 40.48 -12.89
C MET A 1 -35.05 39.96 -11.73
N SER A 2 -35.54 38.72 -11.80
CA SER A 2 -36.46 38.14 -10.82
C SER A 2 -35.70 37.49 -9.65
N ASN A 3 -35.99 37.92 -8.42
CA ASN A 3 -35.43 37.31 -7.22
C ASN A 3 -36.08 35.94 -6.99
N LEU A 4 -35.30 34.86 -7.16
CA LEU A 4 -35.70 33.51 -6.75
C LEU A 4 -35.69 33.39 -5.22
N SER A 5 -36.67 32.71 -4.65
CA SER A 5 -36.76 32.55 -3.19
C SER A 5 -35.70 31.56 -2.67
N PRO A 6 -35.26 31.68 -1.41
CA PRO A 6 -34.21 30.81 -0.85
C PRO A 6 -34.55 29.31 -0.95
N LEU A 7 -35.84 28.96 -0.86
CA LEU A 7 -36.33 27.59 -1.01
C LEU A 7 -36.05 27.04 -2.41
N VAL A 8 -36.24 27.85 -3.46
CA VAL A 8 -36.00 27.42 -4.84
C VAL A 8 -34.50 27.29 -5.11
N SER A 9 -33.67 28.19 -4.58
CA SER A 9 -32.20 28.05 -4.63
C SER A 9 -31.70 26.79 -3.91
N PHE A 10 -32.28 26.46 -2.75
CA PHE A 10 -31.97 25.23 -2.02
C PHE A 10 -32.38 23.97 -2.81
N LEU A 11 -33.60 23.93 -3.35
CA LEU A 11 -34.10 22.81 -4.15
C LEU A 11 -33.31 22.63 -5.45
N LEU A 12 -32.88 23.72 -6.11
CA LEU A 12 -31.96 23.68 -7.25
C LEU A 12 -30.58 23.12 -6.85
N GLY A 13 -30.06 23.50 -5.69
CA GLY A 13 -28.81 22.96 -5.15
C GLY A 13 -28.89 21.46 -4.87
N VAL A 14 -29.98 20.99 -4.25
CA VAL A 14 -30.23 19.56 -4.00
C VAL A 14 -30.42 18.79 -5.31
N ALA A 15 -31.17 19.33 -6.27
CA ALA A 15 -31.34 18.71 -7.60
C ALA A 15 -30.01 18.60 -8.37
N MET A 16 -29.15 19.64 -8.31
CA MET A 16 -27.80 19.61 -8.87
C MET A 16 -26.91 18.56 -8.19
N ALA A 17 -26.94 18.46 -6.86
CA ALA A 17 -26.17 17.46 -6.13
C ALA A 17 -26.61 16.01 -6.50
N ILE A 18 -27.92 15.78 -6.59
CA ILE A 18 -28.48 14.50 -7.02
C ILE A 18 -28.11 14.19 -8.48
N ALA A 19 -28.20 15.16 -9.39
CA ALA A 19 -27.79 15.00 -10.78
C ALA A 19 -26.29 14.70 -10.91
N CYS A 20 -25.42 15.34 -10.12
CA CYS A 20 -23.99 15.03 -10.06
C CYS A 20 -23.73 13.60 -9.56
N VAL A 21 -24.45 13.13 -8.53
CA VAL A 21 -24.33 11.75 -8.04
C VAL A 21 -24.79 10.73 -9.09
N PHE A 22 -25.89 10.99 -9.80
CA PHE A 22 -26.33 10.13 -10.90
C PHE A 22 -25.34 10.13 -12.07
N PHE A 23 -24.80 11.27 -12.48
CA PHE A 23 -23.73 11.31 -13.49
C PHE A 23 -22.48 10.55 -13.05
N TYR A 24 -22.11 10.58 -11.77
CA TYR A 24 -20.98 9.80 -11.25
C TYR A 24 -21.27 8.29 -11.19
N MET A 25 -22.54 7.89 -11.07
CA MET A 25 -22.97 6.48 -11.05
C MET A 25 -23.24 5.90 -12.45
N SER A 26 -23.51 6.74 -13.46
CA SER A 26 -23.87 6.30 -14.82
C SER A 26 -22.70 6.26 -15.82
N VAL A 27 -21.47 6.64 -15.43
CA VAL A 27 -20.28 6.45 -16.28
C VAL A 27 -19.74 5.03 -16.09
N ASP A 28 -20.33 4.07 -16.81
CA ASP A 28 -19.76 2.75 -17.02
C ASP A 28 -18.54 2.85 -17.98
N PRO A 29 -17.29 2.61 -17.53
CA PRO A 29 -16.12 2.79 -18.40
C PRO A 29 -15.93 1.66 -19.43
N TRP A 30 -16.88 0.72 -19.54
CA TRP A 30 -16.73 -0.54 -20.26
C TRP A 30 -17.74 -0.73 -21.40
N LYS A 31 -17.78 0.23 -22.33
CA LYS A 31 -18.22 -0.02 -23.72
C LYS A 31 -17.27 0.60 -24.73
N ARG A 32 -16.19 -0.12 -25.04
CA ARG A 32 -15.53 -0.02 -26.33
C ARG A 32 -14.92 -1.36 -26.72
N SER A 33 -15.61 -2.06 -27.63
CA SER A 33 -15.01 -3.08 -28.47
C SER A 33 -13.89 -2.48 -29.30
N VAL A 34 -12.80 -3.22 -29.47
CA VAL A 34 -11.78 -2.95 -30.50
C VAL A 34 -11.54 -4.27 -31.21
N GLU A 35 -11.68 -4.23 -32.52
CA GLU A 35 -11.53 -5.36 -33.42
C GLU A 35 -10.06 -5.78 -33.56
N ILE A 36 -9.84 -7.03 -33.93
CA ILE A 36 -8.52 -7.57 -34.23
C ILE A 36 -8.15 -7.15 -35.66
N SER A 37 -7.03 -6.45 -35.84
CA SER A 37 -6.35 -6.34 -37.13
C SER A 37 -4.90 -6.80 -37.00
N SER A 38 -4.62 -7.93 -37.64
CA SER A 38 -3.27 -8.48 -37.78
C SER A 38 -2.49 -7.74 -38.86
N TRP A 39 -1.26 -7.32 -38.57
CA TRP A 39 -0.26 -7.14 -39.62
C TRP A 39 1.11 -7.70 -39.23
N SER A 40 1.53 -8.67 -40.02
CA SER A 40 2.89 -9.18 -40.10
C SER A 40 3.69 -8.37 -41.12
N LYS A 41 4.99 -8.21 -40.89
CA LYS A 41 5.98 -8.28 -41.96
C LYS A 41 7.37 -8.63 -41.46
N SER A 42 8.02 -9.50 -42.21
CA SER A 42 9.42 -9.89 -42.07
C SER A 42 10.33 -8.90 -42.81
N GLY A 43 11.60 -8.83 -42.41
CA GLY A 43 12.66 -8.09 -43.10
C GLY A 43 14.01 -8.36 -42.44
N ASN A 44 14.91 -9.05 -43.15
CA ASN A 44 16.22 -9.51 -42.66
C ASN A 44 17.34 -8.94 -43.56
N SER A 45 18.46 -8.47 -42.99
CA SER A 45 19.83 -8.57 -43.55
C SER A 45 20.86 -7.65 -42.85
N ASP A 46 21.88 -8.25 -42.23
CA ASP A 46 23.34 -7.97 -42.26
C ASP A 46 23.88 -6.54 -42.58
N SER A 47 24.92 -6.03 -41.89
CA SER A 47 26.31 -6.43 -42.20
C SER A 47 27.42 -5.82 -41.29
N ASN A 48 28.51 -6.58 -41.14
CA ASN A 48 29.95 -6.27 -40.94
C ASN A 48 30.50 -5.27 -39.88
N VAL A 49 31.11 -5.86 -38.84
CA VAL A 49 32.56 -5.87 -38.49
C VAL A 49 33.51 -4.80 -39.06
N ASP A 50 34.18 -4.05 -38.17
CA ASP A 50 35.64 -3.82 -38.03
C ASP A 50 35.86 -2.86 -36.81
N GLY A 51 36.95 -2.83 -36.04
CA GLY A 51 38.22 -3.56 -36.06
C GLY A 51 38.97 -3.44 -34.71
N VAL A 52 40.25 -3.84 -34.69
CA VAL A 52 41.05 -4.20 -33.50
C VAL A 52 41.70 -3.00 -32.78
N ASN A 53 41.90 -3.09 -31.45
CA ASN A 53 43.19 -2.76 -30.81
C ASN A 53 43.35 -3.33 -29.39
N GLU A 54 44.56 -3.78 -29.10
CA GLU A 54 44.99 -4.53 -27.92
C GLU A 54 45.99 -3.70 -27.11
N ALA A 55 45.87 -3.66 -25.78
CA ALA A 55 46.85 -3.02 -24.90
C ALA A 55 46.97 -3.77 -23.57
N MET A 56 48.12 -4.40 -23.40
CA MET A 56 48.52 -5.25 -22.27
C MET A 56 49.02 -4.43 -21.09
N PHE A 57 48.55 -4.72 -19.88
CA PHE A 57 49.28 -4.45 -18.63
C PHE A 57 49.00 -5.54 -17.59
N THR A 58 50.02 -6.33 -17.30
CA THR A 58 50.08 -7.28 -16.18
C THR A 58 50.91 -6.68 -15.04
N HIS A 59 50.45 -6.83 -13.81
CA HIS A 59 51.34 -6.82 -12.65
C HIS A 59 50.73 -7.65 -11.52
N ASN A 60 51.44 -8.70 -11.10
CA ASN A 60 51.09 -9.49 -9.92
C ASN A 60 51.62 -8.79 -8.65
N SER A 61 50.87 -8.94 -7.55
CA SER A 61 51.35 -8.72 -6.18
C SER A 61 50.59 -9.60 -5.18
N GLU A 62 51.35 -10.32 -4.35
CA GLU A 62 50.91 -11.34 -3.38
C GLU A 62 51.46 -10.94 -1.98
N VAL A 63 50.83 -11.19 -0.83
CA VAL A 63 49.61 -11.94 -0.44
C VAL A 63 48.92 -11.15 0.70
N ASP A 64 47.60 -11.26 0.92
CA ASP A 64 47.12 -11.48 2.32
C ASP A 64 45.80 -12.26 2.40
N HIS A 65 45.85 -13.47 2.98
CA HIS A 65 44.71 -14.40 3.08
C HIS A 65 44.00 -14.27 4.44
N ALA A 66 43.40 -13.12 4.70
CA ALA A 66 42.39 -13.00 5.74
C ALA A 66 41.12 -13.74 5.29
N GLN A 67 40.89 -14.96 5.81
CA GLN A 67 39.67 -15.72 5.56
C GLN A 67 38.45 -15.01 6.17
N LEU A 68 37.79 -14.14 5.41
CA LEU A 68 36.35 -13.95 5.58
C LEU A 68 35.68 -15.27 5.20
N ALA A 69 35.34 -16.06 6.20
CA ALA A 69 34.36 -17.13 6.04
C ALA A 69 33.11 -16.55 5.35
N PRO A 70 32.55 -17.20 4.32
CA PRO A 70 31.28 -16.76 3.76
C PRO A 70 30.26 -16.68 4.89
N LYS A 71 29.71 -15.48 5.12
CA LYS A 71 28.60 -15.29 6.04
C LYS A 71 27.50 -16.21 5.56
N GLU A 72 27.21 -17.28 6.31
CA GLU A 72 26.27 -18.32 5.89
C GLU A 72 24.99 -17.64 5.41
N MET A 73 24.61 -17.91 4.15
CA MET A 73 23.33 -17.43 3.65
C MET A 73 22.26 -17.96 4.61
N PRO A 74 21.42 -17.10 5.21
CA PRO A 74 20.44 -17.55 6.19
C PRO A 74 19.63 -18.68 5.58
N GLN A 75 19.61 -19.84 6.24
CA GLN A 75 18.69 -20.91 5.88
C GLN A 75 17.30 -20.28 5.75
N THR A 76 16.61 -20.54 4.63
CA THR A 76 15.31 -19.93 4.36
C THR A 76 14.34 -20.32 5.46
N LYS A 77 14.15 -19.43 6.44
CA LYS A 77 13.28 -19.67 7.59
C LYS A 77 11.87 -19.92 7.07
N ASP A 78 11.27 -21.02 7.51
CA ASP A 78 9.85 -21.28 7.28
C ASP A 78 9.01 -20.14 7.87
N LEU A 79 7.84 -19.90 7.26
CA LEU A 79 6.90 -18.86 7.63
C LEU A 79 6.49 -18.97 9.11
N ALA A 80 6.23 -20.18 9.63
CA ALA A 80 5.83 -20.34 11.03
C ALA A 80 6.96 -19.95 12.01
N SER A 81 8.22 -20.19 11.62
CA SER A 81 9.40 -19.78 12.39
C SER A 81 9.59 -18.25 12.37
N LEU A 82 9.38 -17.61 11.21
CA LEU A 82 9.42 -16.15 11.08
C LEU A 82 8.31 -15.47 11.88
N LEU A 83 7.06 -15.95 11.79
CA LEU A 83 5.94 -15.41 12.56
C LEU A 83 6.19 -15.53 14.07
N LYS A 84 6.68 -16.69 14.53
CA LYS A 84 7.08 -16.87 15.94
C LYS A 84 8.19 -15.90 16.38
N SER A 85 9.08 -15.51 15.47
CA SER A 85 10.19 -14.59 15.77
C SER A 85 9.76 -13.11 15.78
N ALA A 86 8.78 -12.76 14.95
CA ALA A 86 8.31 -11.38 14.78
C ALA A 86 7.04 -11.04 15.60
N ALA A 87 6.37 -12.03 16.19
CA ALA A 87 5.15 -11.79 16.95
C ALA A 87 5.37 -10.92 18.20
N MET A 88 4.40 -10.03 18.44
CA MET A 88 4.20 -9.36 19.72
C MET A 88 3.58 -10.32 20.75
N ASP A 89 3.55 -9.92 22.03
CA ASP A 89 2.99 -10.71 23.15
C ASP A 89 1.54 -11.18 22.92
N ASP A 90 0.76 -10.49 22.08
CA ASP A 90 -0.63 -10.83 21.74
C ASP A 90 -0.77 -11.68 20.45
N ASN A 91 0.36 -12.18 19.92
CA ASN A 91 0.52 -12.83 18.62
C ASN A 91 0.27 -11.93 17.39
N THR A 92 0.33 -10.60 17.52
CA THR A 92 0.27 -9.69 16.35
C THR A 92 1.63 -9.58 15.66
N VAL A 93 1.63 -9.70 14.32
CA VAL A 93 2.79 -9.43 13.45
C VAL A 93 2.46 -8.25 12.52
N ILE A 94 3.39 -7.31 12.33
CA ILE A 94 3.23 -6.26 11.32
C ILE A 94 3.69 -6.80 9.96
N LEU A 95 2.88 -6.66 8.92
CA LEU A 95 3.18 -7.19 7.59
C LEU A 95 3.30 -6.06 6.57
N THR A 96 4.29 -6.12 5.69
CA THR A 96 4.33 -5.33 4.45
C THR A 96 4.71 -6.23 3.27
N GLU A 97 4.28 -5.88 2.06
CA GLU A 97 4.61 -6.59 0.82
C GLU A 97 5.42 -5.69 -0.11
N VAL A 98 6.47 -6.23 -0.75
CA VAL A 98 7.37 -5.47 -1.64
C VAL A 98 7.82 -6.29 -2.86
N ASN A 99 8.07 -5.59 -3.97
CA ASN A 99 8.74 -6.11 -5.16
C ASN A 99 10.00 -5.27 -5.50
N GLU A 100 10.77 -5.70 -6.52
CA GLU A 100 12.04 -5.09 -6.94
C GLU A 100 11.98 -3.56 -7.01
N ALA A 101 10.96 -3.01 -7.68
CA ALA A 101 10.86 -1.57 -7.93
C ALA A 101 10.66 -0.76 -6.62
N TRP A 102 9.94 -1.33 -5.64
CA TRP A 102 9.64 -0.67 -4.37
C TRP A 102 10.75 -0.92 -3.32
N ALA A 103 11.53 -2.00 -3.47
CA ALA A 103 12.65 -2.36 -2.61
C ALA A 103 14.00 -1.73 -3.00
N THR A 104 14.21 -1.42 -4.29
CA THR A 104 15.43 -0.79 -4.85
C THR A 104 16.03 0.28 -3.92
N PRO A 105 17.37 0.38 -3.74
CA PRO A 105 17.98 1.40 -2.88
C PRO A 105 17.48 2.82 -3.14
N ASN A 106 17.18 3.55 -2.06
CA ASN A 106 16.52 4.86 -2.03
C ASN A 106 15.09 4.89 -2.61
N SER A 107 14.40 3.74 -2.68
CA SER A 107 12.97 3.62 -3.02
C SER A 107 12.10 3.63 -1.76
N LEU A 108 10.82 3.23 -1.89
CA LEU A 108 9.82 3.32 -0.84
C LEU A 108 10.15 2.47 0.40
N LEU A 109 10.75 1.29 0.24
CA LEU A 109 11.12 0.45 1.39
C LEU A 109 12.07 1.16 2.37
N ASP A 110 13.06 1.88 1.85
CA ASP A 110 14.01 2.59 2.71
C ASP A 110 13.33 3.73 3.49
N LEU A 111 12.43 4.48 2.82
CA LEU A 111 11.65 5.57 3.42
C LEU A 111 10.62 5.05 4.45
N PHE A 112 10.01 3.90 4.17
CA PHE A 112 9.11 3.20 5.09
C PHE A 112 9.87 2.82 6.37
N LEU A 113 11.01 2.14 6.26
CA LEU A 113 11.83 1.75 7.41
C LEU A 113 12.36 2.98 8.17
N GLU A 114 12.75 4.05 7.47
CA GLU A 114 13.13 5.33 8.09
C GLU A 114 11.98 5.92 8.93
N SER A 115 10.73 5.85 8.47
CA SER A 115 9.58 6.42 9.18
C SER A 115 9.38 5.83 10.59
N PHE A 116 9.61 4.53 10.77
CA PHE A 116 9.60 3.91 12.10
C PHE A 116 10.71 4.44 13.02
N ARG A 117 11.94 4.60 12.49
CA ARG A 117 13.10 5.10 13.25
C ARG A 117 12.91 6.55 13.69
N VAL A 118 12.26 7.38 12.88
CA VAL A 118 12.03 8.81 13.19
C VAL A 118 10.66 9.09 13.83
N GLY A 119 9.78 8.10 13.93
CA GLY A 119 8.49 8.22 14.59
C GLY A 119 8.59 8.43 16.10
N GLU A 120 7.49 8.87 16.73
CA GLU A 120 7.41 9.03 18.18
C GLU A 120 7.21 7.67 18.86
N HIS A 121 8.29 7.13 19.42
CA HIS A 121 8.32 5.88 20.21
C HIS A 121 7.80 4.64 19.46
N ILE A 122 8.15 4.49 18.17
CA ILE A 122 7.73 3.34 17.34
C ILE A 122 8.85 2.54 16.67
N GLU A 123 10.12 2.91 16.86
CA GLU A 123 11.24 2.19 16.22
C GLU A 123 11.26 0.69 16.55
N HIS A 124 10.96 0.33 17.81
CA HIS A 124 10.83 -1.07 18.27
C HIS A 124 9.76 -1.90 17.53
N LEU A 125 8.82 -1.26 16.83
CA LEU A 125 7.84 -2.00 16.01
C LEU A 125 8.50 -2.62 14.77
N LEU A 126 9.71 -2.22 14.39
CA LEU A 126 10.50 -2.89 13.35
C LEU A 126 10.86 -4.32 13.76
N ASP A 127 11.10 -4.60 15.03
CA ASP A 127 11.37 -5.97 15.50
C ASP A 127 10.18 -6.91 15.20
N HIS A 128 8.96 -6.34 15.14
CA HIS A 128 7.72 -7.03 14.85
C HIS A 128 7.26 -6.95 13.38
N LEU A 129 8.04 -6.31 12.51
CA LEU A 129 7.79 -6.24 11.08
C LEU A 129 8.26 -7.52 10.39
N LEU A 130 7.41 -8.14 9.56
CA LEU A 130 7.77 -9.15 8.58
C LEU A 130 7.53 -8.58 7.18
N ILE A 131 8.61 -8.54 6.38
CA ILE A 131 8.56 -8.07 5.00
C ILE A 131 8.40 -9.27 4.06
N VAL A 132 7.33 -9.26 3.29
CA VAL A 132 7.01 -10.26 2.27
C VAL A 132 7.53 -9.77 0.92
N ALA A 133 8.54 -10.44 0.39
CA ALA A 133 9.09 -10.18 -0.93
C ALA A 133 8.43 -11.09 -1.97
N VAL A 134 7.89 -10.53 -3.04
CA VAL A 134 7.23 -11.31 -4.12
C VAL A 134 8.17 -11.71 -5.27
N ASP A 135 9.44 -11.25 -5.22
CA ASP A 135 10.50 -11.64 -6.13
C ASP A 135 11.87 -11.73 -5.42
N GLN A 136 12.84 -12.37 -6.07
CA GLN A 136 14.15 -12.65 -5.47
C GLN A 136 14.94 -11.38 -5.14
N LYS A 137 14.91 -10.35 -5.99
CA LYS A 137 15.71 -9.13 -5.75
C LYS A 137 15.14 -8.31 -4.60
N ALA A 138 13.82 -8.28 -4.47
CA ALA A 138 13.14 -7.72 -3.30
C ALA A 138 13.52 -8.46 -2.01
N PHE A 139 13.64 -9.79 -2.07
CA PHE A 139 14.06 -10.61 -0.93
C PHE A 139 15.53 -10.40 -0.57
N ASP A 140 16.43 -10.41 -1.56
CA ASP A 140 17.86 -10.16 -1.35
C ASP A 140 18.06 -8.77 -0.73
N ARG A 141 17.37 -7.75 -1.26
CA ARG A 141 17.38 -6.39 -0.71
C ARG A 141 16.79 -6.33 0.70
N CYS A 142 15.69 -7.04 0.98
CA CYS A 142 15.13 -7.13 2.31
C CYS A 142 16.16 -7.64 3.33
N ASN A 143 16.84 -8.75 3.02
CA ASN A 143 17.84 -9.37 3.92
C ASN A 143 19.07 -8.46 4.17
N LEU A 144 19.29 -7.42 3.36
CA LEU A 144 20.33 -6.41 3.59
C LEU A 144 19.89 -5.28 4.53
N VAL A 145 18.58 -5.03 4.69
CA VAL A 145 18.05 -3.87 5.44
C VAL A 145 17.16 -4.24 6.63
N HIS A 146 16.74 -5.51 6.73
CA HIS A 146 15.83 -6.01 7.76
C HIS A 146 16.09 -7.47 8.15
N SER A 147 15.66 -7.87 9.35
CA SER A 147 15.92 -9.21 9.91
C SER A 147 14.83 -10.25 9.64
N HIS A 148 13.62 -9.82 9.29
CA HIS A 148 12.46 -10.69 9.08
C HIS A 148 11.94 -10.54 7.65
N CYS A 149 12.46 -11.39 6.76
CA CYS A 149 12.16 -11.41 5.34
C CYS A 149 11.58 -12.78 4.95
N PHE A 150 10.51 -12.79 4.15
CA PHE A 150 9.93 -14.01 3.58
C PHE A 150 9.79 -13.88 2.06
N LEU A 151 10.23 -14.88 1.30
CA LEU A 151 10.09 -14.92 -0.16
C LEU A 151 8.79 -15.65 -0.53
N HIS A 152 7.74 -14.90 -0.82
CA HIS A 152 6.47 -15.43 -1.32
C HIS A 152 6.53 -15.63 -2.83
N LYS A 153 7.02 -16.80 -3.27
CA LYS A 153 7.14 -17.14 -4.70
C LYS A 153 5.78 -17.26 -5.36
N MET A 154 5.30 -16.16 -5.94
CA MET A 154 4.15 -16.15 -6.82
C MET A 154 4.51 -16.72 -8.20
N GLY A 155 3.64 -17.52 -8.80
CA GLY A 155 3.92 -18.28 -10.05
C GLY A 155 4.01 -17.48 -11.36
N VAL A 156 4.24 -16.17 -11.30
CA VAL A 156 4.39 -15.25 -12.44
C VAL A 156 5.53 -14.28 -12.11
N ASN A 157 6.18 -13.66 -13.10
CA ASN A 157 7.25 -12.68 -12.81
C ASN A 157 6.68 -11.32 -12.36
N TYR A 158 6.93 -10.94 -11.09
CA TYR A 158 6.47 -9.69 -10.48
C TYR A 158 7.54 -8.59 -10.34
N SER A 159 8.69 -8.73 -11.00
CA SER A 159 9.87 -7.85 -10.88
C SER A 159 9.73 -6.41 -11.41
N SER A 160 8.52 -5.87 -11.57
CA SER A 160 8.28 -4.53 -12.10
C SER A 160 7.06 -3.85 -11.46
N GLU A 161 7.01 -2.51 -11.47
CA GLU A 161 5.82 -1.76 -11.04
C GLU A 161 4.61 -2.19 -11.90
N LYS A 162 3.67 -2.94 -11.31
CA LYS A 162 2.49 -3.41 -12.02
C LYS A 162 1.50 -2.25 -12.17
N VAL A 163 1.15 -1.94 -13.42
CA VAL A 163 0.14 -0.93 -13.72
C VAL A 163 -1.19 -1.34 -13.09
N TYR A 164 -1.80 -0.41 -12.36
CA TYR A 164 -3.06 -0.59 -11.65
C TYR A 164 -4.14 -1.22 -12.55
N MET A 165 -4.88 -2.18 -12.00
CA MET A 165 -5.95 -2.96 -12.67
C MET A 165 -5.53 -3.86 -13.85
N THR A 166 -4.23 -4.11 -14.06
CA THR A 166 -3.77 -5.20 -14.95
C THR A 166 -4.10 -6.59 -14.38
N LYS A 167 -4.08 -7.64 -15.22
CA LYS A 167 -4.29 -9.03 -14.78
C LYS A 167 -3.29 -9.41 -13.67
N ASP A 168 -2.01 -9.14 -13.90
CA ASP A 168 -0.94 -9.37 -12.92
C ASP A 168 -1.20 -8.64 -11.60
N TYR A 169 -1.60 -7.36 -11.64
CA TYR A 169 -1.96 -6.59 -10.45
C TYR A 169 -3.10 -7.25 -9.67
N LEU A 170 -4.13 -7.76 -10.37
CA LEU A 170 -5.24 -8.46 -9.72
C LEU A 170 -4.79 -9.78 -9.08
N GLU A 171 -3.97 -10.60 -9.75
CA GLU A 171 -3.45 -11.83 -9.15
C GLU A 171 -2.53 -11.55 -7.95
N MET A 172 -1.70 -10.50 -8.02
CA MET A 172 -0.84 -10.02 -6.93
C MET A 172 -1.68 -9.72 -5.68
N MET A 173 -2.69 -8.86 -5.80
CA MET A 173 -3.44 -8.41 -4.64
C MET A 173 -4.41 -9.48 -4.08
N TRP A 174 -4.91 -10.40 -4.91
CA TRP A 174 -5.62 -11.58 -4.41
C TRP A 174 -4.70 -12.60 -3.73
N SER A 175 -3.44 -12.73 -4.18
CA SER A 175 -2.42 -13.54 -3.51
C SER A 175 -2.01 -12.94 -2.16
N ARG A 176 -1.84 -11.61 -2.07
CA ARG A 176 -1.67 -10.88 -0.81
C ARG A 176 -2.76 -11.24 0.19
N ASN A 177 -4.02 -11.19 -0.23
CA ASN A 177 -5.15 -11.56 0.62
C ASN A 177 -5.18 -13.05 1.01
N LYS A 178 -4.68 -13.94 0.14
CA LYS A 178 -4.54 -15.37 0.45
C LYS A 178 -3.39 -15.64 1.44
N PHE A 179 -2.28 -14.92 1.30
CA PHE A 179 -1.18 -14.97 2.26
C PHE A 179 -1.63 -14.48 3.64
N GLN A 180 -2.33 -13.35 3.70
CA GLN A 180 -3.00 -12.85 4.91
C GLN A 180 -3.93 -13.89 5.56
N GLN A 181 -4.71 -14.64 4.77
CA GLN A 181 -5.52 -15.76 5.30
C GLN A 181 -4.65 -16.82 5.98
N SER A 182 -3.52 -17.22 5.37
CA SER A 182 -2.62 -18.21 5.96
C SER A 182 -1.99 -17.74 7.27
N ILE A 183 -1.76 -16.44 7.48
CA ILE A 183 -1.29 -15.91 8.77
C ILE A 183 -2.34 -16.14 9.87
N LEU A 184 -3.62 -15.90 9.56
CA LEU A 184 -4.73 -16.13 10.48
C LEU A 184 -4.92 -17.63 10.78
N GLU A 185 -4.81 -18.49 9.77
CA GLU A 185 -4.88 -19.95 9.89
C GLU A 185 -3.72 -20.53 10.73
N LEU A 186 -2.55 -19.89 10.72
CA LEU A 186 -1.40 -20.20 11.59
C LEU A 186 -1.54 -19.67 13.02
N GLY A 187 -2.64 -18.98 13.36
CA GLY A 187 -2.95 -18.52 14.71
C GLY A 187 -2.44 -17.11 15.08
N TYR A 188 -1.86 -16.37 14.12
CA TYR A 188 -1.30 -15.03 14.37
C TYR A 188 -2.30 -13.95 13.95
N ASN A 189 -2.42 -12.88 14.75
CA ASN A 189 -3.03 -11.65 14.26
C ASN A 189 -2.05 -10.96 13.32
N PHE A 190 -2.53 -10.07 12.47
CA PHE A 190 -1.65 -9.20 11.72
C PHE A 190 -2.14 -7.76 11.66
N LEU A 191 -1.20 -6.83 11.51
CA LEU A 191 -1.43 -5.49 10.98
C LEU A 191 -0.66 -5.35 9.67
N PHE A 192 -1.38 -5.42 8.55
CA PHE A 192 -0.82 -5.17 7.23
C PHE A 192 -0.71 -3.66 6.98
N THR A 193 0.40 -3.25 6.39
CA THR A 193 0.66 -1.90 5.90
C THR A 193 1.26 -1.98 4.49
N ASP A 194 0.76 -1.17 3.55
CA ASP A 194 1.46 -0.92 2.29
C ASP A 194 2.75 -0.12 2.60
N VAL A 195 3.78 -0.31 1.78
CA VAL A 195 5.12 0.29 1.99
C VAL A 195 5.20 1.77 1.56
N ASP A 196 4.13 2.33 0.98
CA ASP A 196 3.96 3.76 0.69
C ASP A 196 3.13 4.48 1.78
N ILE A 197 3.12 3.91 2.98
CA ILE A 197 2.59 4.52 4.20
C ILE A 197 3.76 4.99 5.07
N ILE A 198 3.77 6.27 5.41
CA ILE A 198 4.69 6.84 6.41
C ILE A 198 4.09 6.66 7.79
N TRP A 199 4.90 6.13 8.72
CA TRP A 199 4.52 5.94 10.12
C TRP A 199 5.08 7.06 11.01
N PHE A 200 4.25 7.57 11.91
CA PHE A 200 4.59 8.64 12.84
C PHE A 200 4.38 8.25 14.31
N ARG A 201 3.32 7.49 14.59
CA ARG A 201 2.92 6.99 15.91
C ARG A 201 2.25 5.63 15.78
N ASN A 202 2.19 4.87 16.86
CA ASN A 202 1.64 3.51 16.85
C ASN A 202 0.13 3.50 16.51
N PRO A 203 -0.31 2.98 15.35
CA PRO A 203 -1.71 2.93 14.95
C PRO A 203 -2.49 1.81 15.66
N LEU A 204 -1.84 0.79 16.25
CA LEU A 204 -2.50 -0.25 17.04
C LEU A 204 -3.28 0.35 18.22
N ARG A 205 -2.83 1.50 18.75
CA ARG A 205 -3.53 2.28 19.78
C ARG A 205 -4.87 2.88 19.34
N ARG A 206 -5.26 2.72 18.06
CA ARG A 206 -6.54 3.15 17.49
C ARG A 206 -7.49 1.98 17.21
N ILE A 207 -7.05 0.75 17.45
CA ILE A 207 -7.83 -0.47 17.22
C ILE A 207 -8.52 -0.87 18.52
N ALA A 208 -9.84 -1.01 18.49
CA ALA A 208 -10.60 -1.46 19.64
C ALA A 208 -10.36 -2.96 19.90
N ILE A 209 -10.22 -3.34 21.18
CA ILE A 209 -9.95 -4.74 21.61
C ILE A 209 -11.06 -5.72 21.16
N THR A 210 -12.26 -5.21 20.89
CA THR A 210 -13.42 -5.99 20.39
C THR A 210 -13.47 -6.13 18.87
N SER A 211 -12.63 -5.42 18.12
CA SER A 211 -12.53 -5.49 16.66
C SER A 211 -11.96 -6.84 16.24
N HIS A 212 -12.61 -7.46 15.24
CA HIS A 212 -12.08 -8.67 14.60
C HIS A 212 -11.27 -8.30 13.36
N ILE A 213 -11.69 -7.23 12.68
CA ILE A 213 -10.98 -6.54 11.60
C ILE A 213 -11.00 -5.04 11.93
N ALA A 214 -9.89 -4.34 11.72
CA ALA A 214 -9.86 -2.88 11.71
C ALA A 214 -9.13 -2.40 10.45
N ILE A 215 -9.72 -1.47 9.71
CA ILE A 215 -9.22 -1.05 8.38
C ILE A 215 -9.21 0.47 8.29
N ALA A 216 -8.17 1.06 7.68
CA ALA A 216 -8.15 2.49 7.41
C ALA A 216 -9.25 2.91 6.41
N SER A 217 -9.45 4.21 6.26
CA SER A 217 -10.48 4.77 5.39
C SER A 217 -9.88 5.63 4.29
N ASP A 218 -10.30 5.45 3.04
CA ASP A 218 -10.11 6.46 1.98
C ASP A 218 -11.05 7.66 2.19
N PHE A 219 -12.23 7.40 2.79
CA PHE A 219 -13.18 8.41 3.24
C PHE A 219 -13.88 7.92 4.51
N PHE A 220 -13.72 8.68 5.60
CA PHE A 220 -14.35 8.42 6.89
C PHE A 220 -15.63 9.25 7.06
N VAL A 221 -16.75 8.60 7.43
CA VAL A 221 -18.09 9.24 7.52
C VAL A 221 -18.41 9.83 8.90
N GLY A 222 -17.55 9.63 9.90
CA GLY A 222 -17.74 10.13 11.27
C GLY A 222 -18.18 9.08 12.30
N ASP A 223 -18.32 7.82 11.90
CA ASP A 223 -18.70 6.68 12.74
C ASP A 223 -17.79 5.48 12.39
N GLU A 224 -17.15 4.88 13.39
CA GLU A 224 -16.18 3.79 13.20
C GLU A 224 -16.81 2.40 12.99
N ASP A 225 -18.09 2.20 13.33
CA ASP A 225 -18.83 0.95 13.04
C ASP A 225 -19.63 1.05 11.72
N SER A 226 -19.73 2.24 11.12
CA SER A 226 -20.55 2.47 9.92
C SER A 226 -20.01 1.75 8.69
N LEU A 227 -20.81 0.83 8.15
CA LEU A 227 -20.54 0.19 6.85
C LEU A 227 -20.55 1.20 5.66
N GLY A 228 -20.95 2.46 5.89
CA GLY A 228 -20.88 3.54 4.90
C GLY A 228 -19.47 4.06 4.61
N ASN A 229 -18.49 3.81 5.49
CA ASN A 229 -17.08 4.18 5.26
C ASN A 229 -16.52 3.57 3.98
N LEU A 230 -15.61 4.26 3.30
CA LEU A 230 -14.84 3.71 2.18
C LEU A 230 -13.52 3.15 2.69
N PRO A 231 -13.33 1.82 2.75
CA PRO A 231 -12.15 1.21 3.35
C PRO A 231 -10.92 1.31 2.44
N ASN A 232 -9.76 1.57 3.04
CA ASN A 232 -8.43 1.52 2.45
C ASN A 232 -7.70 0.28 2.98
N ALA A 233 -7.43 -0.70 2.12
CA ALA A 233 -6.78 -1.96 2.51
C ALA A 233 -5.26 -1.84 2.67
N GLY A 234 -4.70 -0.65 2.47
CA GLY A 234 -3.29 -0.38 2.69
C GLY A 234 -2.92 -0.27 4.17
N LEU A 235 -3.88 -0.12 5.08
CA LEU A 235 -3.65 -0.37 6.51
C LEU A 235 -4.81 -1.21 7.07
N LEU A 236 -4.52 -2.46 7.41
CA LEU A 236 -5.53 -3.49 7.70
C LEU A 236 -5.06 -4.43 8.82
N TYR A 237 -5.71 -4.35 9.97
CA TYR A 237 -5.59 -5.33 11.05
C TYR A 237 -6.64 -6.43 10.94
N ALA A 238 -6.23 -7.66 11.23
CA ALA A 238 -7.12 -8.80 11.40
C ALA A 238 -6.67 -9.68 12.58
N LYS A 239 -7.60 -9.98 13.48
CA LYS A 239 -7.40 -10.86 14.63
C LYS A 239 -7.58 -12.32 14.22
N SER A 240 -6.65 -13.20 14.58
CA SER A 240 -6.84 -14.64 14.37
C SER A 240 -7.93 -15.16 15.30
N CYS A 241 -9.01 -15.65 14.70
CA CYS A 241 -10.04 -16.46 15.31
C CYS A 241 -10.87 -17.13 14.21
N THR A 242 -11.66 -18.15 14.57
CA THR A 242 -12.52 -18.90 13.62
C THR A 242 -13.39 -17.99 12.74
N LYS A 243 -13.93 -16.90 13.31
CA LYS A 243 -14.78 -15.95 12.57
C LYS A 243 -14.02 -15.22 11.47
N THR A 244 -12.81 -14.72 11.78
CA THR A 244 -11.99 -13.98 10.83
C THR A 244 -11.42 -14.92 9.75
N VAL A 245 -11.04 -16.14 10.12
CA VAL A 245 -10.60 -17.17 9.15
C VAL A 245 -11.71 -17.50 8.15
N GLU A 246 -12.93 -17.77 8.61
CA GLU A 246 -14.06 -18.02 7.70
C GLU A 246 -14.44 -16.78 6.88
N PHE A 247 -14.32 -15.56 7.44
CA PHE A 247 -14.48 -14.32 6.67
C PHE A 247 -13.48 -14.23 5.51
N TYR A 248 -12.18 -14.44 5.76
CA TYR A 248 -11.14 -14.36 4.73
C TYR A 248 -11.30 -15.43 3.65
N LYS A 249 -11.61 -16.67 4.05
CA LYS A 249 -11.92 -17.78 3.14
C LYS A 249 -13.11 -17.46 2.22
N ASN A 250 -14.18 -16.87 2.76
CA ASN A 250 -15.33 -16.45 1.96
C ASN A 250 -15.05 -15.19 1.13
N TRP A 251 -14.13 -14.31 1.54
CA TRP A 251 -13.66 -13.16 0.76
C TRP A 251 -12.85 -13.60 -0.46
N GLN A 252 -11.96 -14.58 -0.32
CA GLN A 252 -11.31 -15.25 -1.45
C GLN A 252 -12.33 -15.85 -2.43
N LEU A 253 -13.29 -16.65 -1.93
CA LEU A 253 -14.34 -17.25 -2.77
C LEU A 253 -15.24 -16.19 -3.45
N ALA A 254 -15.48 -15.06 -2.80
CA ALA A 254 -16.27 -13.97 -3.38
C ALA A 254 -15.65 -13.37 -4.66
N ARG A 255 -14.35 -13.58 -4.93
CA ARG A 255 -13.69 -13.20 -6.18
C ARG A 255 -14.46 -13.65 -7.42
N GLU A 256 -15.07 -14.84 -7.40
CA GLU A 256 -15.85 -15.39 -8.50
C GLU A 256 -17.10 -14.55 -8.82
N ARG A 257 -17.73 -13.95 -7.79
CA ARG A 257 -18.88 -13.04 -7.95
C ARG A 257 -18.50 -11.68 -8.56
N PHE A 258 -17.21 -11.32 -8.55
CA PHE A 258 -16.71 -10.00 -8.95
C PHE A 258 -15.51 -10.09 -9.90
N PRO A 259 -15.69 -10.64 -11.12
CA PRO A 259 -14.61 -10.81 -12.08
C PRO A 259 -13.95 -9.47 -12.44
N ARG A 260 -12.62 -9.48 -12.53
CA ARG A 260 -11.77 -8.31 -12.84
C ARG A 260 -11.81 -7.19 -11.77
N LYS A 261 -12.17 -7.51 -10.52
CA LYS A 261 -12.07 -6.60 -9.36
C LYS A 261 -10.95 -7.04 -8.42
N HIS A 262 -10.33 -6.06 -7.75
CA HIS A 262 -9.38 -6.29 -6.68
C HIS A 262 -10.10 -6.54 -5.35
N GLU A 263 -9.40 -7.15 -4.40
CA GLU A 263 -9.85 -7.56 -3.09
C GLU A 263 -10.46 -6.43 -2.26
N GLN A 264 -9.88 -5.22 -2.19
CA GLN A 264 -10.48 -4.06 -1.50
C GLN A 264 -11.83 -3.66 -2.11
N HIS A 265 -11.98 -3.70 -3.44
CA HIS A 265 -13.28 -3.44 -4.08
C HIS A 265 -14.31 -4.51 -3.70
N VAL A 266 -13.91 -5.78 -3.67
CA VAL A 266 -14.79 -6.88 -3.24
C VAL A 266 -15.13 -6.77 -1.77
N PHE A 267 -14.17 -6.47 -0.89
CA PHE A 267 -14.40 -6.21 0.53
C PHE A 267 -15.47 -5.14 0.71
N ASN A 268 -15.36 -4.01 0.01
CA ASN A 268 -16.36 -2.95 0.12
C ASN A 268 -17.77 -3.37 -0.32
N LYS A 269 -17.90 -4.40 -1.18
CA LYS A 269 -19.18 -5.00 -1.59
C LYS A 269 -19.70 -6.07 -0.63
N VAL A 270 -18.83 -6.87 -0.01
CA VAL A 270 -19.23 -8.04 0.81
C VAL A 270 -19.16 -7.81 2.31
N LYS A 271 -18.47 -6.75 2.79
CA LYS A 271 -18.21 -6.50 4.22
C LYS A 271 -19.45 -6.57 5.10
N GLY A 272 -20.59 -6.02 4.66
CA GLY A 272 -21.85 -6.07 5.42
C GLY A 272 -22.48 -7.46 5.47
N GLU A 273 -22.56 -8.14 4.31
CA GLU A 273 -23.01 -9.53 4.20
C GLU A 273 -22.20 -10.44 5.13
N PHE A 274 -20.88 -10.30 5.11
CA PHE A 274 -19.96 -11.18 5.81
C PHE A 274 -19.79 -10.83 7.30
N ALA A 275 -19.84 -9.54 7.67
CA ALA A 275 -19.88 -9.13 9.08
C ALA A 275 -21.11 -9.74 9.77
N ALA A 276 -22.28 -9.64 9.14
CA ALA A 276 -23.52 -10.24 9.65
C ALA A 276 -23.45 -11.78 9.69
N ARG A 277 -23.00 -12.41 8.59
CA ARG A 277 -22.96 -13.88 8.46
C ARG A 277 -21.98 -14.56 9.41
N PHE A 278 -20.81 -13.97 9.65
CA PHE A 278 -19.74 -14.57 10.48
C PHE A 278 -19.63 -13.94 11.87
N GLY A 279 -20.46 -12.94 12.20
CA GLY A 279 -20.44 -12.23 13.48
C GLY A 279 -19.11 -11.49 13.72
N VAL A 280 -18.49 -10.97 12.65
CA VAL A 280 -17.22 -10.24 12.64
C VAL A 280 -17.51 -8.75 12.88
N LYS A 281 -16.87 -8.16 13.90
CA LYS A 281 -16.87 -6.70 14.08
C LYS A 281 -15.77 -6.07 13.20
N ILE A 282 -16.16 -5.14 12.34
CA ILE A 282 -15.27 -4.39 11.45
C ILE A 282 -15.26 -2.93 11.92
N GLN A 283 -14.10 -2.45 12.34
CA GLN A 283 -13.88 -1.05 12.69
C GLN A 283 -13.23 -0.31 11.52
N PHE A 284 -13.71 0.90 11.21
CA PHE A 284 -13.12 1.81 10.23
C PHE A 284 -12.34 2.90 10.96
N ILE A 285 -11.04 2.98 10.73
CA ILE A 285 -10.17 3.94 11.42
C ILE A 285 -10.34 5.33 10.77
N ASP A 286 -10.55 6.36 11.60
CA ASP A 286 -10.68 7.76 11.17
C ASP A 286 -9.40 8.25 10.47
N THR A 287 -9.58 8.97 9.36
CA THR A 287 -8.50 9.63 8.62
C THR A 287 -7.78 10.71 9.42
N ALA A 288 -8.33 11.16 10.56
CA ALA A 288 -7.63 11.98 11.54
C ALA A 288 -6.46 11.25 12.23
N TYR A 289 -6.45 9.91 12.23
CA TYR A 289 -5.37 9.10 12.79
C TYR A 289 -4.61 8.34 11.71
N CYS A 290 -5.30 7.65 10.79
CA CYS A 290 -4.68 6.93 9.68
C CYS A 290 -5.07 7.62 8.37
N GLY A 291 -4.34 8.70 8.06
CA GLY A 291 -4.65 9.60 6.97
C GLY A 291 -4.09 9.15 5.63
N GLY A 292 -4.45 9.88 4.58
CA GLY A 292 -3.85 9.72 3.26
C GLY A 292 -4.21 10.87 2.34
N PHE A 293 -3.55 10.97 1.19
CA PHE A 293 -3.74 12.07 0.23
C PHE A 293 -5.17 12.15 -0.35
N CYS A 294 -5.97 11.07 -0.32
CA CYS A 294 -7.41 11.13 -0.65
C CYS A 294 -8.21 12.06 0.27
N GLN A 295 -7.86 12.12 1.56
CA GLN A 295 -8.54 12.94 2.58
C GLN A 295 -7.48 13.50 3.55
N LEU A 296 -6.63 14.40 3.05
CA LEU A 296 -5.50 14.95 3.80
C LEU A 296 -6.00 15.72 5.04
N ARG A 297 -5.69 15.22 6.25
CA ARG A 297 -5.98 15.88 7.53
C ARG A 297 -4.70 16.53 8.06
N ASN A 298 -4.83 17.76 8.58
CA ASN A 298 -3.69 18.61 8.98
C ASN A 298 -3.40 18.59 10.49
N ASP A 299 -4.04 17.72 11.28
CA ASP A 299 -3.78 17.64 12.73
C ASP A 299 -2.61 16.70 13.05
N LEU A 300 -1.39 17.25 12.96
CA LEU A 300 -0.16 16.52 13.24
C LEU A 300 0.00 16.11 14.71
N ASN A 301 -0.84 16.61 15.65
CA ASN A 301 -0.85 16.13 17.03
C ASN A 301 -1.50 14.74 17.15
N LYS A 302 -2.40 14.39 16.23
CA LYS A 302 -3.18 13.13 16.30
C LYS A 302 -2.66 12.04 15.39
N ILE A 303 -2.15 12.41 14.22
CA ILE A 303 -1.81 11.50 13.13
C ILE A 303 -0.88 10.36 13.58
N CYS A 304 -1.18 9.14 13.15
CA CYS A 304 -0.41 7.93 13.34
C CYS A 304 0.30 7.51 12.06
N THR A 305 -0.38 7.59 10.91
CA THR A 305 0.16 7.23 9.59
C THR A 305 -0.34 8.15 8.47
N MET A 306 0.39 8.20 7.35
CA MET A 306 0.01 8.89 6.10
C MET A 306 0.27 7.98 4.89
N HIS A 307 -0.80 7.56 4.20
CA HIS A 307 -0.73 6.77 2.97
C HIS A 307 -0.72 7.67 1.72
N ALA A 308 0.18 7.41 0.76
CA ALA A 308 0.07 7.94 -0.60
C ALA A 308 -1.06 7.32 -1.45
N ASN A 309 -2.25 7.12 -0.85
CA ASN A 309 -3.48 6.74 -1.56
C ASN A 309 -3.91 7.86 -2.52
N CYS A 310 -4.81 7.55 -3.46
CA CYS A 310 -5.17 8.45 -4.59
C CYS A 310 -3.98 8.90 -5.48
N CYS A 311 -2.77 8.40 -5.26
CA CYS A 311 -1.58 8.67 -6.07
C CYS A 311 -1.18 7.44 -6.90
N VAL A 312 -0.72 7.67 -8.14
CA VAL A 312 -0.29 6.61 -9.06
C VAL A 312 1.12 6.92 -9.58
N GLY A 313 1.99 5.92 -9.57
CA GLY A 313 3.38 5.98 -10.02
C GLY A 313 4.37 6.14 -8.86
N LEU A 314 5.25 5.16 -8.72
CA LEU A 314 6.32 5.07 -7.71
C LEU A 314 7.05 6.41 -7.47
N GLN A 315 7.54 7.03 -8.54
CA GLN A 315 8.35 8.27 -8.47
C GLN A 315 7.56 9.49 -7.98
N ARG A 316 6.22 9.48 -8.08
CA ARG A 316 5.36 10.55 -7.54
C ARG A 316 5.13 10.34 -6.05
N LYS A 317 4.76 9.11 -5.67
CA LYS A 317 4.61 8.68 -4.26
C LYS A 317 5.88 8.98 -3.47
N LEU A 318 7.04 8.50 -3.94
CA LEU A 318 8.34 8.69 -3.28
C LEU A 318 8.71 10.17 -3.09
N TYR A 319 8.39 11.03 -4.06
CA TYR A 319 8.67 12.47 -3.96
C TYR A 319 7.79 13.15 -2.91
N ASP A 320 6.47 12.94 -2.95
CA ASP A 320 5.56 13.61 -2.00
C ASP A 320 5.69 13.01 -0.58
N LEU A 321 5.97 11.71 -0.43
CA LEU A 321 6.22 11.11 0.88
C LEU A 321 7.53 11.59 1.52
N ARG A 322 8.57 11.93 0.73
CA ARG A 322 9.77 12.62 1.24
C ARG A 322 9.43 14.01 1.78
N ASN A 323 8.59 14.78 1.08
CA ASN A 323 8.11 16.08 1.57
C ASN A 323 7.35 15.93 2.92
N ILE A 324 6.50 14.90 3.03
CA ILE A 324 5.77 14.58 4.27
C ILE A 324 6.73 14.21 5.42
N MET A 325 7.77 13.42 5.16
CA MET A 325 8.80 13.06 6.15
C MET A 325 9.61 14.28 6.62
N GLU A 326 10.05 15.14 5.70
CA GLU A 326 10.69 16.42 6.04
C GLU A 326 9.78 17.34 6.87
N ASP A 327 8.48 17.39 6.56
CA ASP A 327 7.52 18.22 7.32
C ASP A 327 7.25 17.64 8.71
N TRP A 328 7.21 16.32 8.85
CA TRP A 328 7.16 15.64 10.15
C TRP A 328 8.37 15.97 11.03
N GLN A 329 9.58 16.02 10.48
CA GLN A 329 10.78 16.41 11.24
C GLN A 329 10.70 17.88 11.72
N LYS A 330 10.26 18.80 10.85
CA LYS A 330 10.04 20.22 11.23
C LYS A 330 8.99 20.33 12.34
N TYR A 331 7.87 19.62 12.20
CA TYR A 331 6.82 19.55 13.21
C TYR A 331 7.36 18.99 14.55
N LYS A 332 8.16 17.92 14.53
CA LYS A 332 8.77 17.35 15.74
C LYS A 332 9.65 18.36 16.47
N ALA A 333 10.37 19.21 15.75
CA ALA A 333 11.23 20.25 16.32
C ALA A 333 10.49 21.42 16.99
N LEU A 334 9.18 21.58 16.77
CA LEU A 334 8.36 22.61 17.42
C LEU A 334 8.23 22.39 18.93
N THR A 335 8.10 23.50 19.67
CA THR A 335 7.73 23.51 21.09
C THR A 335 6.34 22.93 21.34
N VAL A 336 6.04 22.59 22.60
CA VAL A 336 4.70 22.11 23.00
C VAL A 336 3.65 23.20 22.76
N GLU A 337 4.02 24.45 22.96
CA GLU A 337 3.17 25.64 22.79
C GLU A 337 2.81 25.86 21.32
N GLU A 338 3.76 25.70 20.39
CA GLU A 338 3.51 25.77 18.95
C GLU A 338 2.65 24.60 18.46
N LYS A 339 2.93 23.37 18.92
CA LYS A 339 2.12 22.18 18.60
C LYS A 339 0.66 22.33 19.06
N ARG A 340 0.45 22.94 20.25
CA ARG A 340 -0.87 23.25 20.81
C ARG A 340 -1.66 24.30 20.03
N LYS A 341 -1.00 25.24 19.33
CA LYS A 341 -1.70 26.21 18.46
C LYS A 341 -2.31 25.53 17.23
N GLY A 342 -1.65 24.50 16.70
CA GLY A 342 -2.14 23.75 15.54
C GLY A 342 -1.93 24.45 14.18
N ASP A 343 -1.10 25.49 14.13
CA ASP A 343 -0.85 26.28 12.92
C ASP A 343 0.03 25.56 11.87
N PHE A 344 0.69 24.46 12.23
CA PHE A 344 1.55 23.71 11.33
C PHE A 344 0.74 22.79 10.40
N HIS A 345 0.97 22.92 9.10
CA HIS A 345 0.26 22.19 8.05
C HIS A 345 1.25 21.44 7.15
N TRP A 346 0.83 20.32 6.55
CA TRP A 346 1.60 19.62 5.53
C TRP A 346 1.81 20.49 4.29
N ARG A 347 2.94 20.33 3.58
CA ARG A 347 2.98 20.66 2.16
C ARG A 347 1.95 19.81 1.42
N VAL A 348 1.16 20.44 0.56
CA VAL A 348 0.18 19.76 -0.30
C VAL A 348 0.94 18.81 -1.25
N PRO A 349 0.58 17.51 -1.34
CA PRO A 349 1.22 16.52 -2.22
C PRO A 349 1.18 16.92 -3.72
N GLY A 350 2.23 17.58 -4.18
CA GLY A 350 2.21 18.31 -5.44
C GLY A 350 2.20 17.41 -6.68
N LYS A 351 2.96 16.31 -6.68
CA LYS A 351 3.03 15.39 -7.84
C LYS A 351 1.86 14.40 -7.86
N CYS A 352 1.31 14.08 -6.70
CA CYS A 352 0.13 13.23 -6.57
C CYS A 352 -1.16 13.97 -6.93
N ILE A 353 -1.35 15.22 -6.49
CA ILE A 353 -2.61 15.97 -6.69
C ILE A 353 -2.63 16.73 -8.03
N HIS A 354 -1.50 17.30 -8.50
CA HIS A 354 -1.46 18.13 -9.72
C HIS A 354 -1.05 17.37 -10.99
N ALA A 355 -1.30 16.07 -11.06
CA ALA A 355 -1.07 15.30 -12.27
C ALA A 355 -1.99 15.79 -13.41
N PRO A 356 -1.46 16.28 -14.56
CA PRO A 356 -2.31 16.59 -15.70
C PRO A 356 -3.01 15.30 -16.15
N ARG A 357 -4.33 15.34 -16.27
CA ARG A 357 -5.08 14.33 -17.02
C ARG A 357 -4.43 14.25 -18.40
N LYS A 358 -3.89 13.10 -18.79
CA LYS A 358 -3.44 12.87 -20.17
C LYS A 358 -4.68 12.89 -21.06
N HIS A 359 -5.05 14.09 -21.52
CA HIS A 359 -5.98 14.24 -22.62
C HIS A 359 -5.37 13.49 -23.80
N SER A 360 -6.03 12.43 -24.24
CA SER A 360 -5.82 11.86 -25.56
C SER A 360 -6.35 12.87 -26.57
N THR A 361 -5.55 13.90 -26.87
CA THR A 361 -5.71 14.70 -28.08
C THR A 361 -5.39 13.78 -29.24
N LYS A 362 -6.42 13.10 -29.77
CA LYS A 362 -6.34 12.60 -31.14
C LYS A 362 -6.10 13.81 -32.04
N GLY A 363 -4.99 13.80 -32.75
CA GLY A 363 -4.79 14.72 -33.88
C GLY A 363 -5.91 14.51 -34.90
N HIS A 364 -6.23 15.59 -35.61
CA HIS A 364 -7.18 15.59 -36.72
C HIS A 364 -6.71 14.75 -37.90
#